data_AF-A0A0R0MID4-F1
#
_entry.id   AF-A0A0R0MID4-F1
#
_cell.length_a   1.000
_cell.length_b   1.000
_cell.length_c   1.000
_cell.angle_alpha   90.00
_cell.angle_beta   90.00
_cell.angle_gamma   90.00
#
_symmetry.space_group_name_H-M   'P 1'
#
loop_
_entity.id
_entity.type
_entity.pdbx_description
1 polymer ?
#
loop_
_entity_poly.entity_id
_entity_poly.type
_entity_poly.pdbx_seq_one_letter_code
_entity_poly.pdbx_strand_id
1 'polypeptide(L)'
;MKIAVVGAPTTGKTRLVQALAQHLPELQVSDAPAHEALKPGAYEHVLLMGLDLPGSTAAQQEADARLRAQLAADGVAYGVVYGLGPQRLRGALRLITPQDGPAPRWTGPCERCADPDCEFQLFTGLMKSKAAGRLPS
;
A
#
# COMPACT_ATOMS: atom_id res chain seq x y z
N MET A 1 12.00 -4.77 -13.58
CA MET A 1 10.78 -4.05 -13.20
C MET A 1 11.15 -2.74 -12.50
N LYS A 2 10.48 -1.61 -12.84
CA LYS A 2 10.77 -0.29 -12.26
C LYS A 2 9.73 0.14 -11.23
N ILE A 3 10.19 0.50 -10.03
CA ILE A 3 9.32 0.85 -8.90
C ILE A 3 9.75 2.18 -8.30
N ALA A 4 8.79 3.07 -8.04
CA ALA A 4 9.02 4.30 -7.29
C ALA A 4 8.50 4.15 -5.86
N VAL A 5 9.28 4.55 -4.86
CA VAL A 5 8.83 4.67 -3.47
C VAL A 5 8.76 6.14 -3.09
N VAL A 6 7.56 6.64 -2.79
CA VAL A 6 7.26 8.04 -2.48
C VAL A 6 6.52 8.16 -1.15
N GLY A 7 6.37 9.37 -0.63
CA GLY A 7 5.70 9.61 0.66
C GLY A 7 6.28 10.77 1.42
N ALA A 8 5.55 11.20 2.46
CA ALA A 8 5.92 12.36 3.28
C ALA A 8 7.33 12.22 3.91
N PRO A 9 7.96 13.32 4.36
CA PRO A 9 9.22 13.27 5.09
C PRO A 9 9.18 12.28 6.27
N THR A 10 10.33 11.69 6.59
CA THR A 10 10.52 10.74 7.72
C THR A 10 9.63 9.50 7.76
N THR A 11 8.91 9.19 6.67
CA THR A 11 8.17 7.92 6.48
C THR A 11 9.06 6.72 6.13
N GLY A 12 10.38 6.79 6.29
CA GLY A 12 11.26 5.61 6.11
C GLY A 12 11.33 5.03 4.68
N LYS A 13 11.07 5.84 3.64
CA LYS A 13 11.19 5.45 2.22
C LYS A 13 12.51 4.73 1.92
N THR A 14 13.64 5.35 2.29
CA THR A 14 14.99 4.80 2.10
C THR A 14 15.16 3.42 2.73
N ARG A 15 14.59 3.19 3.91
CA ARG A 15 14.65 1.88 4.58
C ARG A 15 13.85 0.83 3.81
N LEU A 16 12.70 1.20 3.25
CA LEU A 16 11.91 0.28 2.42
C LEU A 16 12.64 -0.01 1.10
N VAL A 17 13.21 0.99 0.44
CA VAL A 17 14.00 0.83 -0.79
C VAL A 17 15.16 -0.13 -0.56
N GLN A 18 15.91 0.05 0.53
CA GLN A 18 17.01 -0.85 0.88
C GLN A 18 16.52 -2.28 1.15
N ALA A 19 15.40 -2.44 1.85
CA ALA A 19 14.82 -3.76 2.12
C ALA A 19 14.32 -4.47 0.84
N LEU A 20 13.74 -3.72 -0.10
CA LEU A 20 13.33 -4.24 -1.41
C LEU A 20 14.54 -4.68 -2.23
N ALA A 21 15.59 -3.85 -2.31
CA ALA A 21 16.81 -4.19 -3.05
C ALA A 21 17.51 -5.45 -2.49
N GLN A 22 17.41 -5.70 -1.18
CA GLN A 22 17.94 -6.92 -0.56
C GLN A 22 17.09 -8.17 -0.87
N HIS A 23 15.77 -8.03 -0.97
CA HIS A 23 14.87 -9.17 -1.21
C HIS A 23 14.71 -9.52 -2.68
N LEU A 24 14.71 -8.52 -3.56
CA LEU A 24 14.51 -8.67 -5.00
C LEU A 24 15.54 -7.80 -5.74
N PRO A 25 16.79 -8.27 -5.86
CA PRO A 25 17.91 -7.48 -6.39
C PRO A 25 17.75 -7.08 -7.86
N GLU A 26 16.91 -7.77 -8.61
CA GLU A 26 16.55 -7.46 -10.00
C GLU A 26 15.59 -6.26 -10.16
N LEU A 27 15.00 -5.76 -9.07
CA LEU A 27 14.13 -4.59 -9.10
C LEU A 27 14.92 -3.28 -9.19
N GLN A 28 14.51 -2.41 -10.10
CA GLN A 28 15.02 -1.04 -10.16
C GLN A 28 14.12 -0.15 -9.30
N VAL A 29 14.52 0.07 -8.05
CA VAL A 29 13.74 0.85 -7.07
C VAL A 29 14.31 2.26 -6.93
N SER A 30 13.48 3.27 -7.18
CA SER A 30 13.82 4.69 -7.00
C SER A 30 13.34 5.18 -5.64
N ASP A 31 14.25 5.77 -4.85
CA ASP A 31 13.94 6.40 -3.56
C ASP A 31 13.51 7.85 -3.76
N ALA A 32 12.24 8.14 -3.47
CA ALA A 32 11.65 9.48 -3.51
C ALA A 32 11.96 10.27 -4.80
N PRO A 33 11.70 9.71 -6.00
CA PRO A 33 11.90 10.46 -7.24
C PRO A 33 11.06 11.74 -7.24
N ALA A 34 11.56 12.77 -7.91
CA ALA A 34 10.84 14.02 -8.08
C ALA A 34 9.51 13.79 -8.82
N HIS A 35 8.50 14.61 -8.53
CA HIS A 35 7.15 14.41 -9.06
C HIS A 35 7.09 14.41 -10.59
N GLU A 36 7.96 15.19 -11.24
CA GLU A 36 8.06 15.31 -12.69
C GLU A 36 8.46 13.98 -13.36
N ALA A 37 9.12 13.09 -12.61
CA ALA A 37 9.49 11.76 -13.06
C ALA A 37 8.34 10.74 -12.88
N LEU A 38 7.34 11.03 -12.05
CA LEU A 38 6.18 10.18 -11.80
C LEU A 38 5.12 10.43 -12.88
N LYS A 39 5.37 9.92 -14.08
CA LYS A 39 4.39 9.96 -15.17
C LYS A 39 3.68 8.61 -15.31
N PRO A 40 2.44 8.58 -15.82
CA PRO A 40 1.78 7.32 -16.16
C PRO A 40 2.68 6.45 -17.05
N GLY A 41 2.92 5.21 -16.63
CA GLY A 41 3.79 4.26 -17.34
C GLY A 41 5.30 4.44 -17.16
N ALA A 42 5.77 5.46 -16.43
CA ALA A 42 7.21 5.63 -16.15
C ALA A 42 7.73 4.57 -15.16
N TYR A 43 6.87 4.12 -14.25
CA TYR A 43 7.10 3.04 -13.29
C TYR A 43 5.97 2.02 -13.42
N GLU A 44 6.29 0.74 -13.25
CA GLU A 44 5.29 -0.33 -13.21
C GLU A 44 4.49 -0.29 -11.90
N HIS A 45 5.15 0.08 -10.80
CA HIS A 45 4.49 0.34 -9.52
C HIS A 45 4.98 1.64 -8.89
N VAL A 46 4.04 2.44 -8.40
CA VAL A 46 4.32 3.57 -7.50
C VAL A 46 3.79 3.21 -6.12
N LEU A 47 4.67 3.23 -5.12
CA LEU A 47 4.38 2.89 -3.74
C LEU A 47 4.40 4.16 -2.89
N LEU A 48 3.26 4.53 -2.32
CA LEU A 48 3.13 5.67 -1.40
C LEU A 48 3.22 5.19 0.05
N MET A 49 4.14 5.74 0.83
CA MET A 49 4.24 5.44 2.27
C MET A 49 3.10 6.07 3.06
N GLY A 50 2.40 5.24 3.85
CA GLY A 50 1.36 5.71 4.77
C GLY A 50 1.90 6.51 5.96
N LEU A 51 0.99 7.31 6.53
CA LEU A 51 1.15 8.05 7.78
C LEU A 51 0.57 7.30 8.99
N ASP A 52 0.61 5.96 8.97
CA ASP A 52 0.06 5.07 9.98
C ASP A 52 0.84 5.06 11.31
N LEU A 53 1.88 5.87 11.42
CA LEU A 53 2.68 6.01 12.62
C LEU A 53 2.04 7.04 13.56
N PRO A 54 1.93 6.72 14.87
CA PRO A 54 1.51 7.72 15.84
C PRO A 54 2.51 8.89 15.85
N GLY A 55 1.99 10.12 15.91
CA GLY A 55 2.81 11.33 15.93
C GLY A 55 3.16 11.90 14.56
N SER A 56 2.41 11.58 13.51
CA SER A 56 2.53 12.31 12.24
C SER A 56 2.23 13.80 12.45
N THR A 57 3.12 14.66 11.94
CA THR A 57 2.97 16.11 12.07
C THR A 57 1.99 16.65 11.02
N ALA A 58 1.43 17.83 11.27
CA ALA A 58 0.59 18.52 10.28
C ALA A 58 1.33 18.71 8.93
N ALA A 59 2.64 19.01 8.98
CA ALA A 59 3.46 19.12 7.78
C ALA A 59 3.59 17.80 7.01
N GLN A 60 3.67 16.65 7.71
CA GLN A 60 3.67 15.34 7.05
C GLN A 60 2.30 15.02 6.42
N GLN A 61 1.21 15.37 7.10
CA GLN A 61 -0.15 15.20 6.60
C GLN A 61 -0.40 16.05 5.35
N GLU A 62 0.01 17.31 5.37
CA GLU A 62 -0.07 18.20 4.21
C GLU A 62 0.79 17.69 3.05
N ALA A 63 2.01 17.22 3.32
CA ALA A 63 2.88 16.64 2.31
C ALA A 63 2.29 15.37 1.68
N ASP A 64 1.71 14.47 2.48
CA ASP A 64 1.04 13.26 1.99
C ASP A 64 -0.21 13.61 1.16
N ALA A 65 -1.04 14.53 1.65
CA ALA A 65 -2.22 15.00 0.93
C ALA A 65 -1.85 15.64 -0.42
N ARG A 66 -0.79 16.45 -0.45
CA ARG A 66 -0.27 17.05 -1.67
C ARG A 66 0.24 15.99 -2.65
N LEU A 67 0.99 15.00 -2.19
CA LEU A 67 1.46 13.90 -3.04
C LEU A 67 0.29 13.12 -3.65
N ARG A 68 -0.74 12.80 -2.86
CA ARG A 68 -1.95 12.12 -3.36
C ARG A 68 -2.68 12.95 -4.40
N ALA A 69 -2.84 14.25 -4.15
CA ALA A 69 -3.48 15.16 -5.09
C ALA A 69 -2.71 15.25 -6.42
N GLN A 70 -1.37 15.30 -6.37
CA GLN A 70 -0.51 15.31 -7.56
C GLN A 70 -0.62 14.01 -8.35
N LEU A 71 -0.46 12.86 -7.69
CA LEU A 71 -0.59 11.55 -8.35
C LEU A 71 -1.96 11.36 -9.00
N ALA A 72 -3.03 11.83 -8.33
CA ALA A 72 -4.38 11.78 -8.87
C ALA A 72 -4.57 12.72 -10.08
N ALA A 73 -4.05 13.95 -10.00
CA ALA A 73 -4.11 14.92 -11.10
C ALA A 73 -3.37 14.42 -12.35
N ASP A 74 -2.24 13.74 -12.15
CA ASP A 74 -1.41 13.19 -13.22
C ASP A 74 -1.90 11.81 -13.72
N GLY A 75 -2.95 11.25 -13.12
CA GLY A 75 -3.49 9.93 -13.49
C GLY A 75 -2.55 8.76 -13.18
N VAL A 76 -1.63 8.92 -12.22
CA VAL A 76 -0.67 7.91 -11.82
C VAL A 76 -1.30 6.96 -10.82
N ALA A 77 -1.46 5.69 -11.20
CA ALA A 77 -1.89 4.65 -10.28
C ALA A 77 -0.80 4.39 -9.22
N TYR A 78 -1.20 4.28 -7.96
CA TYR A 78 -0.29 3.99 -6.85
C TYR A 78 -0.94 3.06 -5.81
N GLY A 79 -0.10 2.30 -5.11
CA GLY A 79 -0.49 1.52 -3.94
C GLY A 79 0.06 2.14 -2.66
N VAL A 80 -0.72 2.10 -1.56
CA VAL A 80 -0.28 2.65 -0.28
C VAL A 80 0.31 1.55 0.60
N VAL A 81 1.51 1.79 1.14
CA VAL A 81 2.22 0.88 2.03
C VAL A 81 2.10 1.36 3.48
N TYR A 82 1.35 0.60 4.27
CA TYR A 82 1.20 0.81 5.72
C TYR A 82 2.09 -0.15 6.53
N GLY A 83 2.18 0.11 7.83
CA GLY A 83 2.78 -0.75 8.84
C GLY A 83 4.09 -0.18 9.39
N LEU A 84 4.71 -0.94 10.29
CA LEU A 84 5.99 -0.59 10.92
C LEU A 84 7.10 -1.57 10.51
N GLY A 85 8.28 -1.03 10.22
CA GLY A 85 9.49 -1.82 9.96
C GLY A 85 9.27 -2.95 8.93
N PRO A 86 9.46 -4.23 9.29
CA PRO A 86 9.27 -5.37 8.37
C PRO A 86 7.86 -5.51 7.77
N GLN A 87 6.84 -4.92 8.38
CA GLN A 87 5.48 -4.93 7.83
C GLN A 87 5.39 -4.18 6.50
N ARG A 88 6.15 -3.08 6.35
CA ARG A 88 6.18 -2.26 5.13
C ARG A 88 6.75 -3.05 3.95
N LEU A 89 7.79 -3.84 4.19
CA LEU A 89 8.33 -4.73 3.16
C LEU A 89 7.28 -5.76 2.69
N ARG A 90 6.61 -6.43 3.63
CA ARG A 90 5.53 -7.38 3.27
C ARG A 90 4.38 -6.72 2.52
N GLY A 91 3.99 -5.50 2.92
CA GLY A 91 2.97 -4.72 2.22
C GLY A 91 3.40 -4.35 0.80
N ALA A 92 4.63 -3.88 0.62
CA ALA A 92 5.19 -3.57 -0.69
C ALA A 92 5.26 -4.80 -1.59
N LEU A 93 5.75 -5.94 -1.09
CA LEU A 93 5.83 -7.18 -1.86
C LEU A 93 4.45 -7.64 -2.35
N ARG A 94 3.38 -7.47 -1.57
CA ARG A 94 2.01 -7.81 -2.03
C ARG A 94 1.52 -6.94 -3.19
N LEU A 95 2.01 -5.70 -3.29
CA LEU A 95 1.64 -4.77 -4.36
C LEU A 95 2.47 -5.00 -5.62
N ILE A 96 3.73 -5.42 -5.46
CA ILE A 96 4.69 -5.63 -6.56
C ILE A 96 4.53 -7.03 -7.17
N THR A 97 4.46 -8.04 -6.32
CA THR A 97 4.25 -9.45 -6.69
C THR A 97 2.94 -9.88 -6.05
N PRO A 98 1.79 -9.55 -6.65
CA PRO A 98 0.53 -10.12 -6.23
C PRO A 98 0.68 -11.64 -6.35
N GLN A 99 0.64 -12.34 -5.21
CA GLN A 99 0.68 -13.80 -5.21
C GLN A 99 -0.46 -14.29 -6.09
N ASP A 100 -0.20 -15.21 -7.02
CA ASP A 100 -1.21 -16.03 -7.71
C ASP A 100 -1.88 -16.97 -6.69
N GLY A 101 -2.54 -16.40 -5.68
CA GLY A 101 -3.54 -17.09 -4.91
C GLY A 101 -4.86 -17.03 -5.67
N PRO A 102 -5.83 -17.91 -5.38
CA PRO A 102 -7.17 -17.75 -5.93
C PRO A 102 -7.62 -16.32 -5.67
N ALA A 103 -8.06 -15.63 -6.73
CA ALA A 103 -8.60 -14.28 -6.61
C ALA A 103 -9.52 -14.25 -5.38
N PRO A 104 -9.39 -13.25 -4.49
CA PRO A 104 -10.32 -13.14 -3.39
C PRO A 104 -11.73 -13.29 -3.97
N ARG A 105 -12.53 -14.23 -3.44
CA ARG A 105 -13.89 -14.54 -3.92
C ARG A 105 -14.85 -13.34 -3.89
N TRP A 106 -14.35 -12.18 -3.48
CA TRP A 106 -15.03 -10.92 -3.45
C TRP A 106 -14.39 -9.95 -4.45
N THR A 107 -15.01 -9.81 -5.62
CA THR A 107 -14.61 -8.93 -6.73
C THR A 107 -15.71 -7.89 -7.02
N GLY A 108 -16.18 -7.17 -6.01
CA GLY A 108 -17.13 -6.08 -6.24
C GLY A 108 -17.15 -5.02 -5.13
N PRO A 109 -17.51 -3.77 -5.44
CA PRO A 109 -17.88 -2.80 -4.41
C PRO A 109 -19.15 -3.33 -3.73
N CYS A 110 -19.11 -3.48 -2.40
CA CYS A 110 -20.36 -3.64 -1.67
C CYS A 110 -21.10 -2.31 -1.75
N GLU A 111 -22.14 -2.22 -2.59
CA GLU A 111 -22.98 -1.02 -2.68
C GLU A 111 -23.76 -0.73 -1.38
N ARG A 112 -23.59 -1.56 -0.34
CA ARG A 112 -24.20 -1.44 0.99
C ARG A 112 -23.18 -1.33 2.11
N CYS A 113 -21.95 -0.93 1.83
CA CYS A 113 -20.93 -0.72 2.89
C CYS A 113 -21.29 0.40 3.90
N ALA A 114 -22.37 1.14 3.69
CA ALA A 114 -22.93 2.08 4.67
C ALA A 114 -24.08 1.48 5.52
N ASP A 115 -24.39 0.19 5.34
CA ASP A 115 -25.44 -0.53 6.07
C ASP A 115 -24.83 -1.20 7.33
N PRO A 116 -25.29 -0.85 8.55
CA PRO A 116 -24.82 -1.46 9.79
C PRO A 116 -24.97 -2.99 9.82
N ASP A 117 -25.96 -3.56 9.14
CA ASP A 117 -26.15 -5.01 9.06
C ASP A 117 -25.05 -5.69 8.25
N CYS A 118 -24.53 -5.02 7.22
CA CYS A 118 -23.42 -5.53 6.39
C CYS A 118 -22.11 -5.58 7.19
N GLU A 119 -21.81 -4.54 7.96
CA GLU A 119 -20.64 -4.49 8.85
C GLU A 119 -20.75 -5.55 9.97
N PHE A 120 -21.95 -5.72 10.52
CA PHE A 120 -22.21 -6.73 11.55
C PHE A 120 -21.98 -8.16 11.03
N GLN A 121 -22.41 -8.46 9.80
CA GLN A 121 -22.19 -9.77 9.18
C GLN A 121 -20.71 -10.05 8.91
N LEU A 122 -19.97 -9.05 8.40
CA LEU A 122 -18.52 -9.13 8.17
C LEU A 122 -17.75 -9.37 9.47
N PHE A 123 -18.05 -8.58 10.50
CA PHE A 123 -17.40 -8.70 11.80
C PHE A 123 -17.72 -10.05 12.47
N THR A 124 -18.98 -10.46 12.42
CA THR A 124 -19.42 -11.75 12.97
C THR A 124 -18.80 -12.93 12.22
N GLY A 125 -18.68 -12.84 10.90
CA GLY A 125 -18.01 -13.84 10.07
C GLY A 125 -16.51 -13.96 10.40
N LEU A 126 -15.83 -12.83 10.63
CA LEU A 126 -14.42 -12.81 11.03
C LEU A 126 -14.21 -13.40 12.44
N MET A 127 -15.12 -13.09 13.38
CA MET A 127 -15.09 -13.66 14.74
C MET A 127 -15.30 -15.17 14.74
N LYS A 128 -16.24 -15.67 13.92
CA LYS A 128 -16.47 -17.12 13.72
C LYS A 128 -15.27 -17.81 13.07
N SER A 129 -14.60 -17.16 12.13
CA SER A 129 -13.40 -17.69 11.46
C SER A 129 -12.20 -17.74 12.40
N LYS A 130 -12.04 -16.75 13.29
CA LYS A 130 -11.01 -16.74 14.34
C LYS A 130 -11.25 -17.84 15.39
N ALA A 131 -12.51 -18.16 15.68
CA ALA A 131 -12.88 -19.29 16.54
C ALA A 131 -12.67 -20.67 15.87
N ALA A 132 -12.73 -20.75 14.54
CA ALA A 132 -12.65 -22.00 13.79
C ALA A 132 -11.23 -22.47 13.43
N GLY A 133 -10.18 -21.70 13.76
CA GLY A 133 -8.78 -22.16 13.74
C GLY A 133 -8.36 -22.98 12.50
N ARG A 134 -8.73 -22.57 11.29
CA ARG A 134 -8.44 -23.33 10.07
C ARG A 134 -7.53 -22.53 9.13
N LEU A 135 -6.27 -22.95 9.00
CA LEU A 135 -5.43 -22.60 7.84
C LEU A 135 -6.11 -23.17 6.59
N PRO A 136 -6.30 -22.38 5.52
CA PRO A 136 -6.75 -22.94 4.25
C PRO A 136 -5.58 -23.70 3.58
N SER A 137 -5.85 -24.96 3.24
CA SER A 137 -5.12 -25.74 2.23
C SER A 137 -5.54 -25.30 0.83
#